data_AF-A0A3D5S5K5-F1
#
_entry.id   AF-A0A3D5S5K5-F1
#
_cell.length_a   1.000
_cell.length_b   1.000
_cell.length_c   1.000
_cell.angle_alpha   90.00
_cell.angle_beta   90.00
_cell.angle_gamma   90.00
#
_symmetry.space_group_name_H-M   'P 1'
#
loop_
_entity.id
_entity.type
_entity.pdbx_description
1 polymer ?
#
loop_
_entity_poly.entity_id
_entity_poly.type
_entity_poly.pdbx_seq_one_letter_code
_entity_poly.pdbx_strand_id
1 'polypeptide(L)'
;MLVTLYSAYVFLLLQRAGAIIKRIKLGAFFSQKNTKALKQIGLLVTLAPFLESIITSSFMSWIGLTYHAEGMSLHSEGHLGAPVIILGLLITALAMAFDQGAKMKEEQELTI
;
A
#
# COMPACT_ATOMS: atom_id res chain seq x y z
N MET A 1 15.72 3.02 12.67
CA MET A 1 15.51 3.33 11.23
C MET A 1 14.50 2.39 10.56
N LEU A 2 14.62 1.06 10.70
CA LEU A 2 13.67 0.12 10.09
C LEU A 2 12.26 0.24 10.67
N VAL A 3 12.13 0.32 12.01
CA VAL A 3 10.84 0.53 12.69
C VAL A 3 10.19 1.84 12.25
N THR A 4 10.95 2.92 12.13
CA THR A 4 10.42 4.21 11.65
C THR A 4 9.95 4.14 10.20
N LEU A 5 10.66 3.40 9.34
CA LEU A 5 10.27 3.18 7.94
C LEU A 5 8.96 2.39 7.85
N TYR A 6 8.85 1.29 8.60
CA TYR A 6 7.64 0.47 8.66
C TYR A 6 6.44 1.27 9.19
N SER A 7 6.63 2.00 10.29
CA SER A 7 5.59 2.86 10.87
C SER A 7 5.15 3.96 9.91
N ALA A 8 6.08 4.58 9.17
CA ALA A 8 5.75 5.58 8.15
C ALA A 8 4.93 4.97 7.00
N TYR A 9 5.28 3.76 6.56
CA TYR A 9 4.54 3.03 5.53
C TYR A 9 3.09 2.74 5.97
N VAL A 10 2.91 2.18 7.18
CA VAL A 10 1.58 1.89 7.73
C VAL A 10 0.78 3.18 7.93
N PHE A 11 1.41 4.24 8.43
CA PHE A 11 0.78 5.54 8.61
C PHE A 11 0.28 6.11 7.28
N LEU A 12 1.07 6.05 6.21
CA LEU A 12 0.65 6.49 4.88
C LEU A 12 -0.55 5.70 4.37
N LEU A 13 -0.57 4.38 4.51
CA LEU A 13 -1.72 3.55 4.14
C LEU A 13 -2.99 3.97 4.88
N LEU A 14 -2.92 4.09 6.21
CA LEU A 14 -4.05 4.49 7.03
C LEU A 14 -4.53 5.91 6.72
N GLN A 15 -3.61 6.84 6.47
CA GLN A 15 -3.93 8.21 6.09
C GLN A 15 -4.72 8.26 4.77
N ARG A 16 -4.29 7.49 3.76
CA ARG A 16 -5.00 7.45 2.46
C ARG A 16 -6.34 6.76 2.58
N ALA A 17 -6.43 5.64 3.30
CA ALA A 17 -7.68 4.95 3.54
C ALA A 17 -8.69 5.82 4.31
N GLY A 18 -8.24 6.48 5.39
CA GLY A 18 -9.06 7.39 6.18
C GLY A 18 -9.57 8.59 5.38
N ALA A 19 -8.74 9.14 4.49
CA ALA A 19 -9.14 10.23 3.60
C ALA A 19 -10.25 9.81 2.62
N ILE A 20 -10.18 8.58 2.08
CA ILE A 20 -11.23 8.03 1.21
C ILE A 20 -12.52 7.84 2.01
N ILE A 21 -12.47 7.18 3.16
CA ILE A 21 -13.66 6.95 4.02
C ILE A 21 -14.34 8.26 4.38
N LYS A 22 -13.56 9.28 4.78
CA LYS A 22 -14.11 10.61 5.13
C LYS A 22 -14.85 11.24 3.95
N ARG A 23 -14.35 11.12 2.73
CA ARG A 23 -14.98 11.68 1.53
C ARG A 23 -16.19 10.88 1.05
N ILE A 24 -16.15 9.56 1.18
CA ILE A 24 -17.31 8.70 0.94
C ILE A 24 -18.46 9.10 1.87
N LYS A 25 -18.18 9.35 3.16
CA LYS A 25 -19.18 9.84 4.13
C LYS A 25 -19.77 11.21 3.76
N LEU A 26 -19.06 12.02 2.97
CA LEU A 26 -19.51 13.33 2.48
C LEU A 26 -20.21 13.24 1.11
N GLY A 27 -20.51 12.03 0.61
CA GLY A 27 -21.15 11.82 -0.70
C GLY A 27 -20.22 11.97 -1.91
N ALA A 28 -18.93 12.26 -1.69
CA ALA A 28 -17.94 12.44 -2.75
C ALA A 28 -17.25 11.12 -3.12
N PHE A 29 -18.03 10.09 -3.47
CA PHE A 29 -17.54 8.74 -3.77
C PHE A 29 -16.65 8.73 -5.03
N PHE A 30 -17.21 9.10 -6.17
CA PHE A 30 -16.50 9.27 -7.44
C PHE A 30 -15.87 10.66 -7.51
N SER A 31 -14.66 10.79 -6.95
CA SER A 31 -13.88 12.02 -7.05
C SER A 31 -12.46 11.72 -7.48
N GLN A 32 -11.87 12.60 -8.29
CA GLN A 32 -10.47 12.51 -8.73
C GLN A 32 -9.50 12.35 -7.54
N LYS A 33 -9.82 12.98 -6.40
CA LYS A 33 -9.02 12.87 -5.18
C LYS A 33 -9.08 11.47 -4.55
N ASN A 34 -10.21 10.77 -4.65
CA ASN A 34 -10.33 9.39 -4.16
C ASN A 34 -9.66 8.41 -5.10
N THR A 35 -9.85 8.59 -6.41
CA THR A 35 -9.16 7.83 -7.45
C THR A 35 -7.64 7.87 -7.27
N LYS A 36 -7.07 9.06 -7.09
CA LYS A 36 -5.62 9.22 -6.84
C LYS A 36 -5.18 8.52 -5.56
N ALA A 37 -5.97 8.61 -4.47
CA ALA A 37 -5.65 7.93 -3.22
C ALA A 37 -5.72 6.41 -3.35
N LEU A 38 -6.69 5.88 -4.10
CA LEU A 38 -6.84 4.44 -4.35
C LEU A 38 -5.69 3.89 -5.22
N LYS A 39 -5.27 4.64 -6.25
CA LYS A 39 -4.05 4.33 -7.04
C LYS A 39 -2.80 4.27 -6.16
N GLN A 40 -2.66 5.21 -5.21
CA GLN A 40 -1.55 5.22 -4.26
C GLN A 40 -1.58 4.02 -3.30
N ILE A 41 -2.75 3.64 -2.79
CA ILE A 41 -2.91 2.45 -1.94
C ILE A 41 -2.52 1.20 -2.74
N GLY A 42 -3.03 1.06 -3.97
CA GLY A 42 -2.70 -0.07 -4.83
C GLY A 42 -1.19 -0.20 -5.05
N LEU A 43 -0.52 0.90 -5.40
CA LEU A 43 0.94 0.93 -5.55
C LEU A 43 1.68 0.57 -4.25
N LEU A 44 1.28 1.13 -3.12
CA LEU A 44 1.90 0.83 -1.82
C LEU A 44 1.78 -0.66 -1.49
N VAL A 45 0.60 -1.25 -1.67
CA VAL A 45 0.36 -2.68 -1.43
C VAL A 45 1.18 -3.55 -2.39
N THR A 46 1.27 -3.18 -3.67
CA THR A 46 2.12 -3.89 -4.64
C THR A 46 3.60 -3.86 -4.25
N LEU A 47 4.07 -2.77 -3.65
CA LEU A 47 5.45 -2.62 -3.19
C LEU A 47 5.73 -3.24 -1.80
N ALA A 48 4.70 -3.71 -1.10
CA ALA A 48 4.85 -4.26 0.26
C ALA A 48 5.85 -5.42 0.37
N PRO A 49 5.90 -6.41 -0.56
CA PRO A 49 6.89 -7.48 -0.53
C PRO A 49 8.34 -6.99 -0.60
N PHE A 50 8.59 -5.94 -1.38
CA PHE A 50 9.92 -5.35 -1.51
C PHE A 50 10.33 -4.67 -0.21
N LEU A 51 9.40 -3.95 0.42
CA LEU A 51 9.64 -3.31 1.71
C LEU A 51 9.93 -4.34 2.80
N GLU A 52 9.15 -5.41 2.86
CA GLU A 52 9.38 -6.53 3.78
C GLU A 52 10.75 -7.17 3.54
N SER A 53 11.09 -7.49 2.29
CA SER A 53 12.40 -8.05 1.94
C SER A 53 13.55 -7.17 2.42
N ILE A 54 13.48 -5.86 2.20
CA ILE A 54 14.50 -4.91 2.67
C ILE A 54 14.60 -4.93 4.21
N ILE A 55 13.48 -4.90 4.92
CA ILE A 55 13.45 -4.89 6.38
C ILE A 55 14.02 -6.20 6.93
N THR A 56 13.55 -7.34 6.44
CA THR A 56 13.97 -8.67 6.87
C THR A 56 15.46 -8.88 6.59
N SER A 57 15.93 -8.59 5.38
CA SER A 57 17.37 -8.72 5.05
C SER A 57 18.25 -7.80 5.89
N SER A 58 17.83 -6.56 6.13
CA SER A 58 18.58 -5.61 6.97
C SER A 58 18.64 -6.08 8.43
N PHE A 59 17.53 -6.62 8.95
CA PHE A 59 17.46 -7.12 10.32
C PHE A 59 18.31 -8.39 10.50
N MET A 60 18.23 -9.33 9.56
CA MET A 60 19.02 -10.56 9.58
C MET A 60 20.52 -10.27 9.48
N SER A 61 20.91 -9.33 8.61
CA SER A 61 22.30 -8.86 8.51
C SER A 61 22.80 -8.22 9.81
N TRP A 62 21.98 -7.37 10.43
CA TRP A 62 22.32 -6.75 11.71
C TRP A 62 22.49 -7.77 12.84
N ILE A 63 21.60 -8.77 12.92
CA ILE A 63 21.73 -9.87 13.89
C ILE A 63 23.01 -10.66 13.61
N GLY A 64 23.27 -11.04 12.36
CA GLY A 64 24.45 -11.82 12.00
C GLY A 64 25.77 -11.11 12.33
N LEU A 65 25.83 -9.79 12.14
CA LEU A 65 26.99 -8.98 12.52
C LEU A 65 27.16 -8.85 14.04
N THR A 66 26.06 -8.71 14.77
CA THR A 66 26.09 -8.43 16.23
C THR A 66 26.23 -9.70 17.06
N TYR A 67 25.67 -10.81 16.59
CA TYR A 67 25.61 -12.09 17.29
C TYR A 67 26.23 -13.18 16.40
N HIS A 68 27.57 -13.20 16.35
CA HIS A 68 28.31 -14.30 15.72
C HIS A 68 28.27 -15.53 16.64
N ALA A 69 27.17 -16.27 16.61
CA ALA A 69 27.06 -17.58 17.24
C ALA A 69 27.27 -18.66 16.17
N GLU A 70 28.40 -19.36 16.24
CA GLU A 70 28.66 -20.52 15.39
C GLU A 70 27.54 -21.56 15.57
N GLY A 71 26.93 -21.98 14.45
CA GLY A 71 25.82 -22.95 14.44
C GLY A 71 24.41 -22.37 14.54
N MET A 72 24.23 -21.04 14.63
CA MET A 72 22.90 -20.44 14.65
C MET A 72 22.36 -20.20 13.23
N SER A 73 21.26 -20.85 12.86
CA SER A 73 20.52 -20.58 11.63
C SER A 73 19.28 -19.74 11.92
N LEU A 74 19.24 -18.52 11.42
CA LEU A 74 18.03 -17.68 11.48
C LEU A 74 17.08 -18.09 10.36
N HIS A 75 15.80 -18.31 10.68
CA HIS A 75 14.74 -18.55 9.69
C HIS A 75 13.68 -17.46 9.81
N SER A 76 13.18 -17.00 8.67
CA SER A 76 12.06 -16.08 8.59
C SER A 76 10.91 -16.79 7.88
N GLU A 77 9.77 -16.89 8.56
CA GLU A 77 8.55 -17.53 8.01
C GLU A 77 7.62 -16.50 7.31
N GLY A 78 7.92 -15.21 7.44
CA GLY A 78 7.12 -14.12 6.86
C GLY A 78 7.61 -13.76 5.46
N HIS A 79 6.84 -14.15 4.45
CA HIS A 79 7.00 -13.65 3.09
C HIS A 79 5.65 -13.25 2.50
N LEU A 80 5.41 -11.94 2.38
CA LEU A 80 4.42 -11.35 1.49
C LEU A 80 4.77 -11.75 0.06
N GLY A 81 4.17 -12.84 -0.41
CA GLY A 81 4.44 -13.38 -1.74
C GLY A 81 3.65 -12.71 -2.86
N ALA A 82 3.60 -13.38 -4.01
CA ALA A 82 2.81 -13.00 -5.18
C ALA A 82 1.34 -12.62 -4.88
N PRO A 83 0.62 -13.23 -3.91
CA PRO A 83 -0.77 -12.84 -3.62
C PRO A 83 -0.94 -11.36 -3.25
N VAL A 84 0.04 -10.78 -2.54
CA VAL A 84 -0.01 -9.37 -2.10
C VAL A 84 0.22 -8.43 -3.27
N ILE A 85 1.11 -8.82 -4.20
CA ILE A 85 1.33 -8.10 -5.46
C ILE A 85 0.05 -8.05 -6.27
N ILE A 86 -0.60 -9.22 -6.44
CA ILE A 86 -1.86 -9.34 -7.17
C ILE A 86 -2.95 -8.47 -6.51
N LEU A 87 -3.06 -8.49 -5.18
CA LEU A 87 -4.00 -7.65 -4.45
C LEU A 87 -3.78 -6.16 -4.73
N GLY A 88 -2.52 -5.69 -4.70
CA GLY A 88 -2.21 -4.29 -5.02
C GLY A 88 -2.53 -3.91 -6.47
N LEU A 89 -2.33 -4.84 -7.42
CA LEU A 89 -2.73 -4.65 -8.81
C LEU A 89 -4.25 -4.58 -8.96
N LEU A 90 -5.00 -5.43 -8.26
CA LEU A 90 -6.47 -5.40 -8.25
C LEU A 90 -7.00 -4.07 -7.69
N ILE A 91 -6.42 -3.58 -6.59
CA ILE A 91 -6.77 -2.26 -6.03
C ILE A 91 -6.48 -1.15 -7.05
N THR A 92 -5.36 -1.24 -7.77
CA THR A 92 -5.01 -0.28 -8.82
C THR A 92 -5.98 -0.33 -9.99
N ALA A 93 -6.40 -1.53 -10.42
CA ALA A 93 -7.41 -1.71 -11.46
C ALA A 93 -8.78 -1.15 -11.04
N LEU A 94 -9.20 -1.39 -9.79
CA LEU A 94 -10.39 -0.76 -9.22
C LEU A 94 -10.28 0.77 -9.25
N ALA A 95 -9.09 1.31 -8.96
CA ALA A 95 -8.88 2.76 -9.03
C ALA A 95 -9.06 3.31 -10.44
N MET A 96 -8.68 2.56 -11.48
CA MET A 96 -8.96 2.94 -12.88
C MET A 96 -10.46 2.93 -13.19
N ALA A 97 -11.20 1.92 -12.72
CA ALA A 97 -12.64 1.88 -12.87
C ALA A 97 -13.33 3.09 -12.18
N PHE A 98 -12.85 3.47 -11.00
CA PHE A 98 -13.33 4.65 -10.28
C PHE A 98 -12.99 5.97 -10.99
N ASP A 99 -11.84 6.04 -11.67
CA ASP A 99 -11.47 7.20 -12.51
C ASP A 99 -12.49 7.39 -13.64
N GLN A 100 -12.85 6.30 -14.30
CA GLN A 100 -13.83 6.31 -15.38
C GLN A 100 -15.23 6.71 -14.87
N GLY A 101 -15.65 6.15 -13.73
CA GLY A 101 -16.91 6.54 -13.09
C GLY A 101 -16.94 8.02 -12.67
N ALA A 102 -15.81 8.57 -12.22
CA ALA A 102 -15.70 9.99 -11.88
C ALA A 102 -15.82 10.90 -13.12
N LYS A 103 -15.20 10.53 -14.24
CA LYS A 103 -15.32 11.28 -15.50
C LYS A 103 -16.75 11.27 -16.03
N MET A 104 -17.41 10.11 -16.01
CA MET A 104 -18.82 10.00 -16.42
C MET A 104 -19.74 10.90 -15.57
N LYS A 105 -19.48 11.00 -14.27
CA LYS A 105 -20.24 11.88 -13.39
C LYS A 105 -20.03 13.36 -13.73
N GLU A 106 -18.79 13.77 -14.01
CA GLU A 106 -18.43 15.14 -14.38
C GLU A 106 -19.09 15.54 -15.71
N GLU A 107 -19.10 14.65 -16.71
CA GLU A 107 -19.80 14.86 -17.99
C GLU A 107 -21.32 15.02 -17.81
N GLN A 108 -21.93 14.24 -16.92
CA GLN A 108 -23.36 14.37 -16.60
C GLN A 108 -23.70 15.69 -15.92
N GLU A 109 -22.83 16.19 -15.03
CA GLU A 109 -23.03 17.48 -14.36
C GLU A 109 -22.87 18.69 -15.31
N LEU A 110 -22.12 18.55 -16.41
CA LEU A 110 -21.94 19.60 -17.42
C LEU A 110 -23.04 19.65 -18.48
N THR A 111 -23.85 18.59 -18.59
CA THR A 111 -24.91 18.46 -19.62
C THR A 111 -26.28 18.93 -19.11
N ILE A 112 -26.43 19.10 -17.80
CA ILE A 112 -27.61 19.68 -17.13
C ILE A 112 -27.40 21.18 -16.98
#